data_AF-A0A348WUD0-F1
#
_entry.id   AF-A0A348WUD0-F1
#
_cell.length_a   1.000
_cell.length_b   1.000
_cell.length_c   1.000
_cell.angle_alpha   90.00
_cell.angle_beta   90.00
_cell.angle_gamma   90.00
#
_symmetry.space_group_name_H-M   'P 1'
#
loop_
_entity.id
_entity.type
_entity.pdbx_description
1 polymer ?
#
loop_
_entity_poly.entity_id
_entity_poly.type
_entity_poly.pdbx_seq_one_letter_code
_entity_poly.pdbx_strand_id
1 'polypeptide(L)'
;MNQKESLTKKVIRISLVAALYVALTLALSWISYGEIQFRIAEILVLLCFFRKDYAISMIIGCAIANTFSTLGPIDIVMGTIATSFAVICVMFSKNLLVAGIFPVIFNAIIVGIELSIVFKTPFWLNALTVGLGEFVVILIGIFTFHLLKKNVVFMKMIKANQNI
;
A
#
# COMPACT_ATOMS: atom_id res chain seq x y z
N MET A 1 -23.38 -23.01 3.80
CA MET A 1 -22.31 -23.87 3.27
C MET A 1 -21.26 -22.99 2.63
N ASN A 2 -20.06 -22.93 3.22
CA ASN A 2 -18.97 -22.06 2.80
C ASN A 2 -18.32 -22.67 1.54
N GLN A 3 -18.79 -22.31 0.34
CA GLN A 3 -18.11 -22.73 -0.88
C GLN A 3 -16.72 -22.08 -0.91
N LYS A 4 -15.68 -22.90 -0.74
CA LYS A 4 -14.29 -22.50 -0.88
C LYS A 4 -14.12 -21.85 -2.24
N GLU A 5 -13.69 -20.60 -2.27
CA GLU A 5 -13.46 -19.88 -3.52
C GLU A 5 -12.50 -20.68 -4.42
N SER A 6 -12.83 -20.81 -5.71
CA SER A 6 -11.94 -21.46 -6.67
C SER A 6 -10.62 -20.69 -6.77
N LEU A 7 -9.52 -21.43 -6.92
CA LEU A 7 -8.19 -20.85 -7.04
C LEU A 7 -8.14 -19.80 -8.17
N THR A 8 -8.77 -20.09 -9.31
CA THR A 8 -8.86 -19.18 -10.45
C THR A 8 -9.49 -17.83 -10.07
N LYS A 9 -10.63 -17.83 -9.36
CA LYS A 9 -11.29 -16.58 -8.93
C LYS A 9 -10.45 -15.79 -7.94
N LYS A 10 -9.72 -16.49 -7.05
CA LYS A 10 -8.79 -15.87 -6.11
C LYS A 10 -7.62 -15.19 -6.85
N VAL A 11 -6.97 -15.91 -7.76
CA VAL A 11 -5.84 -15.38 -8.55
C VAL A 11 -6.27 -14.18 -9.38
N ILE A 12 -7.39 -14.26 -10.12
CA ILE A 12 -7.93 -13.14 -10.90
C ILE A 12 -8.07 -11.89 -10.02
N ARG A 13 -8.65 -12.03 -8.81
CA ARG A 13 -8.84 -10.88 -7.92
C ARG A 13 -7.53 -10.30 -7.42
N ILE A 14 -6.60 -11.16 -6.98
CA ILE A 14 -5.29 -10.71 -6.50
C ILE A 14 -4.55 -9.97 -7.62
N SER A 15 -4.57 -10.51 -8.84
CA SER A 15 -3.96 -9.88 -10.02
C SER A 15 -4.63 -8.56 -10.39
N LEU A 16 -5.96 -8.46 -10.34
CA LEU A 16 -6.67 -7.21 -10.62
C LEU A 16 -6.31 -6.11 -9.61
N VAL A 17 -6.21 -6.43 -8.32
CA VAL A 17 -5.82 -5.46 -7.30
C VAL A 17 -4.34 -5.06 -7.44
N ALA A 18 -3.46 -5.99 -7.77
CA ALA A 18 -2.05 -5.68 -8.06
C ALA A 18 -1.94 -4.77 -9.31
N ALA A 19 -2.69 -5.06 -10.37
CA ALA A 19 -2.74 -4.24 -11.57
C ALA A 19 -3.30 -2.83 -11.27
N LEU A 20 -4.30 -2.73 -10.40
CA LEU A 20 -4.82 -1.43 -9.95
C LEU A 20 -3.76 -0.63 -9.20
N TYR A 21 -3.01 -1.27 -8.30
CA TYR A 21 -1.89 -0.62 -7.60
C TYR A 21 -0.88 -0.07 -8.62
N VAL A 22 -0.41 -0.91 -9.54
CA VAL A 22 0.55 -0.50 -10.59
C VAL A 22 -0.02 0.63 -11.44
N ALA A 23 -1.25 0.52 -11.92
CA ALA A 23 -1.88 1.52 -12.75
C ALA A 23 -1.98 2.88 -12.03
N LEU A 24 -2.37 2.89 -10.75
CA LEU A 24 -2.43 4.11 -9.94
C LEU A 24 -1.05 4.74 -9.78
N THR A 25 -0.04 3.95 -9.40
CA THR A 25 1.33 4.46 -9.19
C THR A 25 1.92 5.02 -10.49
N LEU A 26 1.72 4.36 -11.63
CA LEU A 26 2.28 4.82 -12.91
C LEU A 26 1.52 6.04 -13.46
N ALA A 27 0.19 6.04 -13.38
CA ALA A 27 -0.63 7.18 -13.81
C ALA A 27 -0.33 8.44 -13.00
N LEU A 28 0.07 8.27 -11.74
CA LEU A 28 0.44 9.33 -10.81
C LEU A 28 1.94 9.35 -10.53
N SER A 29 2.76 8.88 -11.47
CA SER A 29 4.22 8.77 -11.31
C SER A 29 4.89 10.10 -10.96
N TRP A 30 4.38 11.20 -11.50
CA TRP A 30 4.86 12.57 -11.24
C TRP A 30 4.77 13.00 -9.76
N ILE A 31 3.89 12.38 -8.97
CA ILE A 31 3.76 12.63 -7.52
C ILE A 31 4.14 11.38 -6.70
N SER A 32 4.18 10.20 -7.29
CA SER A 32 4.46 8.95 -6.58
C SER A 32 5.97 8.71 -6.34
N TYR A 33 6.83 9.39 -7.10
CA TYR A 33 8.29 9.28 -7.02
C TYR A 33 8.96 10.63 -6.77
N GLY A 34 10.08 10.63 -6.05
CA GLY A 34 10.92 11.80 -5.81
C GLY A 34 11.16 12.08 -4.32
N GLU A 35 11.83 13.19 -4.00
CA GLU A 35 12.10 13.60 -2.61
C GLU A 35 10.83 13.98 -1.84
N ILE A 36 9.88 14.61 -2.54
CA ILE A 36 8.53 14.90 -2.04
C ILE A 36 7.56 14.06 -2.85
N GLN A 37 6.97 13.06 -2.21
CA GLN A 37 6.13 12.08 -2.89
C GLN A 37 4.89 11.71 -2.07
N PHE A 38 3.81 11.41 -2.78
CA PHE A 38 2.53 10.94 -2.25
C PHE A 38 2.19 9.62 -2.95
N ARG A 39 2.36 8.49 -2.26
CA ARG A 39 2.08 7.17 -2.81
C ARG A 39 0.60 6.84 -2.73
N ILE A 40 -0.22 7.49 -3.57
CA ILE A 40 -1.69 7.37 -3.56
C ILE A 40 -2.17 5.90 -3.65
N ALA A 41 -1.41 5.03 -4.34
CA ALA A 41 -1.70 3.61 -4.43
C ALA A 41 -1.69 2.87 -3.08
N GLU A 42 -0.98 3.37 -2.06
CA GLU A 42 -0.91 2.78 -0.72
C GLU A 42 -2.26 2.82 0.03
N ILE A 43 -3.25 3.60 -0.44
CA ILE A 43 -4.64 3.48 0.05
C ILE A 43 -5.12 2.03 -0.06
N LEU A 44 -4.70 1.30 -1.09
CA LEU A 44 -5.09 -0.09 -1.32
C LEU A 44 -4.53 -1.05 -0.26
N VAL A 45 -3.47 -0.68 0.47
CA VAL A 45 -2.92 -1.50 1.56
C VAL A 45 -3.98 -1.73 2.64
N LEU A 46 -4.91 -0.79 2.83
CA LEU A 46 -6.03 -0.95 3.76
C LEU A 46 -6.99 -2.09 3.37
N LEU A 47 -6.96 -2.60 2.13
CA LEU A 47 -7.68 -3.84 1.78
C LEU A 47 -7.20 -5.04 2.59
N CYS A 48 -5.90 -5.06 2.97
CA CYS A 48 -5.31 -6.11 3.79
C CYS A 48 -5.94 -6.17 5.19
N PHE A 49 -6.50 -5.05 5.67
CA PHE A 49 -7.23 -4.98 6.94
C PHE A 49 -8.52 -5.84 6.90
N PHE A 50 -9.18 -5.90 5.75
CA PHE A 50 -10.44 -6.64 5.56
C PHE A 50 -10.24 -8.07 5.07
N ARG A 51 -9.11 -8.33 4.41
CA ARG A 51 -8.78 -9.65 3.85
C ARG A 51 -7.28 -9.80 3.60
N LYS A 52 -6.67 -10.79 4.25
CA LYS A 52 -5.20 -10.95 4.30
C LYS A 52 -4.51 -11.29 2.98
N ASP A 53 -5.20 -11.96 2.05
CA ASP A 53 -4.57 -12.38 0.79
C ASP A 53 -4.26 -11.21 -0.17
N TYR A 54 -4.84 -10.02 0.07
CA TYR A 54 -4.45 -8.80 -0.64
C TYR A 54 -3.02 -8.33 -0.34
N ALA A 55 -2.38 -8.83 0.73
CA ALA A 55 -0.96 -8.56 0.96
C ALA A 55 -0.10 -9.00 -0.23
N ILE A 56 -0.45 -10.11 -0.89
CA ILE A 56 0.22 -10.57 -2.11
C ILE A 56 0.06 -9.55 -3.23
N SER A 57 -1.15 -8.99 -3.39
CA SER A 57 -1.41 -7.95 -4.39
C SER A 57 -0.56 -6.71 -4.15
N MET A 58 -0.44 -6.26 -2.89
CA MET A 58 0.31 -5.06 -2.54
C MET A 58 1.81 -5.25 -2.75
N ILE A 59 2.37 -6.38 -2.32
CA ILE A 59 3.80 -6.69 -2.47
C ILE A 59 4.17 -6.80 -3.96
N ILE A 60 3.40 -7.57 -4.74
CA ILE A 60 3.65 -7.73 -6.18
C ILE A 60 3.41 -6.42 -6.93
N GLY A 61 2.34 -5.70 -6.59
CA GLY A 61 2.02 -4.41 -7.21
C GLY A 61 3.11 -3.36 -6.98
N CYS A 62 3.60 -3.25 -5.73
CA CYS A 62 4.71 -2.36 -5.38
C CYS A 62 5.99 -2.72 -6.14
N ALA A 63 6.38 -4.00 -6.11
CA ALA A 63 7.57 -4.47 -6.83
C ALA A 63 7.51 -4.14 -8.32
N ILE A 64 6.37 -4.41 -8.98
CA ILE A 64 6.18 -4.12 -10.40
C ILE A 64 6.19 -2.61 -10.65
N ALA A 65 5.44 -1.83 -9.87
CA ALA A 65 5.38 -0.38 -10.07
C ALA A 65 6.77 0.26 -9.98
N ASN A 66 7.55 -0.14 -8.98
CA ASN A 66 8.88 0.41 -8.74
C ASN A 66 9.91 -0.03 -9.78
N THR A 67 9.62 -1.02 -10.64
CA THR A 67 10.50 -1.30 -11.80
C THR A 67 10.53 -0.15 -12.81
N PHE A 68 9.52 0.72 -12.79
CA PHE A 68 9.42 1.92 -13.61
C PHE A 68 9.86 3.20 -12.87
N SER A 69 10.36 3.06 -11.63
CA SER A 69 10.84 4.19 -10.84
C SER A 69 12.11 4.80 -11.44
N THR A 70 12.21 6.13 -11.40
CA THR A 70 13.42 6.86 -11.81
C THR A 70 14.57 6.70 -10.81
N LEU A 71 14.31 6.19 -9.61
CA LEU A 71 15.30 5.95 -8.56
C LEU A 71 16.12 4.67 -8.79
N GLY A 72 15.70 3.85 -9.77
CA GLY A 72 16.40 2.63 -10.16
C GLY A 72 16.06 1.41 -9.28
N PRO A 73 16.86 0.33 -9.38
CA PRO A 73 16.52 -0.96 -8.75
C PRO A 73 16.44 -0.93 -7.21
N ILE A 74 17.02 0.07 -6.56
CA ILE A 74 16.96 0.22 -5.12
C ILE A 74 15.52 0.44 -4.62
N ASP A 75 14.70 1.16 -5.37
CA ASP A 75 13.30 1.43 -5.02
C ASP A 75 12.46 0.16 -5.10
N ILE A 76 12.78 -0.76 -6.02
CA ILE A 76 12.12 -2.07 -6.08
C ILE A 76 12.34 -2.81 -4.76
N VAL A 77 13.58 -2.85 -4.28
CA VAL A 77 13.93 -3.60 -3.06
C VAL A 77 13.39 -2.89 -1.82
N MET A 78 13.72 -1.61 -1.64
CA MET A 78 13.34 -0.84 -0.45
C MET A 78 11.83 -0.63 -0.37
N GLY A 79 11.16 -0.27 -1.47
CA GLY A 79 9.72 -0.16 -1.52
C GLY A 79 9.02 -1.47 -1.20
N THR A 80 9.43 -2.57 -1.83
CA THR A 80 8.81 -3.89 -1.57
C THR A 80 9.00 -4.34 -0.12
N ILE A 81 10.17 -4.08 0.48
CA ILE A 81 10.42 -4.37 1.90
C ILE A 81 9.52 -3.52 2.79
N ALA A 82 9.41 -2.22 2.52
CA ALA A 82 8.53 -1.31 3.27
C ALA A 82 7.08 -1.76 3.22
N THR A 83 6.55 -2.02 2.02
CA THR A 83 5.19 -2.51 1.83
C THR A 83 4.98 -3.86 2.50
N SER A 84 5.95 -4.78 2.43
CA SER A 84 5.86 -6.10 3.08
C SER A 84 5.69 -5.99 4.59
N PHE A 85 6.48 -5.16 5.26
CA PHE A 85 6.31 -4.92 6.69
C PHE A 85 4.98 -4.24 7.01
N ALA A 86 4.60 -3.23 6.23
CA ALA A 86 3.34 -2.52 6.41
C ALA A 86 2.14 -3.46 6.31
N VAL A 87 2.05 -4.25 5.24
CA VAL A 87 0.90 -5.15 5.02
C VAL A 87 0.82 -6.22 6.10
N ILE A 88 1.94 -6.74 6.61
CA ILE A 88 1.96 -7.68 7.73
C ILE A 88 1.27 -7.06 8.95
N CYS A 89 1.68 -5.87 9.36
CA CYS A 89 1.08 -5.20 10.51
C CYS A 89 -0.41 -4.84 10.27
N VAL A 90 -0.75 -4.38 9.06
CA VAL A 90 -2.13 -4.06 8.67
C VAL A 90 -3.04 -5.28 8.75
N MET A 91 -2.59 -6.45 8.28
CA MET A 91 -3.36 -7.69 8.28
C MET A 91 -3.80 -8.16 9.67
N PHE A 92 -3.02 -7.84 10.70
CA PHE A 92 -3.27 -8.22 12.09
C PHE A 92 -3.85 -7.08 12.95
N SER A 93 -4.04 -5.91 12.35
CA SER A 93 -4.64 -4.77 13.04
C SER A 93 -6.12 -5.01 13.33
N LYS A 94 -6.57 -4.54 14.50
CA LYS A 94 -7.99 -4.60 14.93
C LYS A 94 -8.73 -3.29 14.71
N ASN A 95 -8.01 -2.20 14.48
CA ASN A 95 -8.57 -0.87 14.26
C ASN A 95 -8.02 -0.31 12.94
N LEU A 96 -8.89 0.23 12.09
CA LEU A 96 -8.53 0.79 10.78
C LEU A 96 -7.57 1.98 10.90
N LEU A 97 -7.70 2.81 11.94
CA LEU A 97 -6.78 3.92 12.20
C LEU A 97 -5.38 3.40 12.50
N VAL A 98 -5.28 2.41 13.38
CA VAL A 98 -3.99 1.78 13.74
C VAL A 98 -3.38 1.09 12.52
N ALA A 99 -4.20 0.44 11.69
CA ALA A 99 -3.76 -0.17 10.45
C ALA A 99 -3.07 0.84 9.53
N GLY A 100 -3.63 2.04 9.38
CA GLY A 100 -3.05 3.10 8.56
C GLY A 100 -1.74 3.70 9.08
N ILE A 101 -1.42 3.56 10.37
CA ILE A 101 -0.16 4.09 10.92
C ILE A 101 1.05 3.31 10.38
N PHE A 102 0.91 2.00 10.16
CA PHE A 102 2.02 1.15 9.73
C PHE A 102 2.62 1.52 8.37
N PRO A 103 1.85 1.69 7.28
CA PRO A 103 2.42 2.12 6.00
C PRO A 103 3.14 3.47 6.11
N VAL A 104 2.62 4.41 6.91
CA VAL A 104 3.29 5.70 7.17
C VAL A 104 4.65 5.50 7.81
N ILE A 105 4.74 4.71 8.89
CA ILE A 105 5.99 4.49 9.61
C ILE A 105 7.02 3.76 8.74
N PHE A 106 6.62 2.66 8.08
CA PHE A 106 7.56 1.85 7.30
C PHE A 106 8.05 2.57 6.05
N ASN A 107 7.18 3.30 5.33
CA ASN A 107 7.63 4.12 4.20
C ASN A 107 8.54 5.26 4.68
N ALA A 108 8.17 6.00 5.74
CA ALA A 108 9.00 7.07 6.28
C ALA A 108 10.42 6.60 6.63
N ILE A 109 10.54 5.45 7.29
CA ILE A 109 11.85 4.91 7.69
C ILE A 109 12.60 4.33 6.50
N ILE A 110 12.02 3.37 5.78
CA ILE A 110 12.75 2.57 4.79
C ILE A 110 12.99 3.38 3.52
N VAL A 111 11.97 4.06 3.00
CA VAL A 111 12.10 4.91 1.81
C VAL A 111 12.83 6.21 2.16
N GLY A 112 12.70 6.70 3.40
CA GLY A 112 13.55 7.80 3.88
C GLY A 112 15.04 7.46 3.85
N ILE A 113 15.43 6.25 4.25
CA ILE A 113 16.81 5.75 4.13
C ILE A 113 17.22 5.68 2.67
N GLU A 114 16.39 5.10 1.81
CA GLU A 114 16.64 5.01 0.37
C GLU A 114 16.94 6.37 -0.25
N LEU A 115 16.04 7.34 -0.07
CA LEU A 115 16.20 8.70 -0.62
C LEU A 115 17.47 9.38 -0.09
N SER A 116 17.84 9.11 1.16
CA SER A 116 19.07 9.68 1.74
C SER A 116 20.33 9.13 1.07
N ILE A 117 20.31 7.86 0.67
CA ILE A 117 21.41 7.23 -0.07
C ILE A 117 21.45 7.75 -1.50
N VAL A 118 20.29 7.83 -2.17
CA VAL A 118 20.19 8.20 -3.59
C VAL A 118 20.48 9.70 -3.80
N PHE A 119 19.83 10.57 -3.04
CA PHE A 119 19.95 12.02 -3.17
C PHE A 119 21.07 12.64 -2.31
N LYS A 120 21.69 11.85 -1.43
CA LYS A 120 22.73 12.32 -0.48
C LYS A 120 22.23 13.44 0.45
N THR A 121 20.95 13.41 0.77
CA THR A 121 20.28 14.38 1.66
C THR A 121 20.07 13.80 3.06
N PRO A 122 19.83 14.64 4.09
CA PRO A 122 19.67 14.15 5.47
C PRO A 122 18.46 13.23 5.65
N PHE A 123 18.65 12.13 6.38
CA PHE A 123 17.60 11.15 6.66
C PHE A 123 16.31 11.73 7.20
N TRP A 124 16.41 12.56 8.24
CA TRP A 124 15.23 13.13 8.89
C TRP A 124 14.40 13.99 7.96
N LEU A 125 15.02 14.64 6.96
CA LEU A 125 14.30 15.42 5.97
C LEU A 125 13.47 14.49 5.07
N ASN A 126 14.09 13.47 4.49
CA ASN A 126 13.41 12.51 3.62
C ASN A 126 12.35 11.69 4.34
N ALA A 127 12.64 11.24 5.56
CA ALA A 127 11.69 10.48 6.36
C ALA A 127 10.45 11.31 6.70
N LEU A 128 10.64 12.61 6.98
CA LEU A 128 9.54 13.51 7.28
C LEU A 128 8.73 13.86 6.03
N THR A 129 9.35 14.13 4.88
CA THR A 129 8.62 14.40 3.64
C THR A 129 7.81 13.20 3.18
N VAL A 130 8.42 12.01 3.13
CA VAL A 130 7.74 10.77 2.76
C VAL A 130 6.66 10.43 3.77
N GLY A 131 6.97 10.51 5.07
CA GLY A 131 6.00 10.21 6.13
C GLY A 131 4.79 11.14 6.11
N LEU A 132 4.97 12.44 5.86
CA LEU A 132 3.86 13.37 5.74
C LEU A 132 3.03 13.12 4.49
N GLY A 133 3.66 12.86 3.34
CA GLY A 133 2.95 12.53 2.10
C GLY A 133 2.09 11.27 2.26
N GLU A 134 2.68 10.23 2.83
CA GLU A 134 1.99 8.96 3.11
C GLU A 134 0.88 9.14 4.14
N PHE A 135 1.11 9.93 5.19
CA PHE A 135 0.10 10.22 6.21
C PHE A 135 -1.15 10.87 5.61
N VAL A 136 -0.98 11.86 4.72
CA VAL A 136 -2.10 12.51 4.04
C VAL A 136 -2.88 11.52 3.18
N VAL A 137 -2.17 10.71 2.37
CA VAL A 137 -2.76 9.69 1.51
C VAL A 137 -3.57 8.68 2.33
N ILE A 138 -2.99 8.15 3.40
CA ILE A 138 -3.63 7.15 4.25
C ILE A 138 -4.80 7.73 5.02
N LEU A 139 -4.75 9.01 5.44
CA LEU A 139 -5.88 9.66 6.08
C LEU A 139 -7.09 9.74 5.14
N ILE A 140 -6.87 10.08 3.86
CA ILE A 140 -7.90 10.02 2.82
C ILE A 140 -8.39 8.58 2.62
N GLY A 141 -7.45 7.62 2.60
CA GLY A 141 -7.76 6.20 2.48
C GLY A 141 -8.67 5.70 3.61
N ILE A 142 -8.32 5.99 4.87
CA ILE A 142 -9.11 5.65 6.06
C ILE A 142 -10.51 6.24 5.95
N PHE A 143 -10.64 7.53 5.62
CA PHE A 143 -11.93 8.18 5.46
C PHE A 143 -12.77 7.46 4.40
N THR A 144 -12.17 7.17 3.25
CA THR A 144 -12.80 6.46 2.13
C THR A 144 -13.26 5.06 2.56
N PHE A 145 -12.38 4.28 3.18
CA PHE A 145 -12.71 2.93 3.65
C PHE A 145 -13.71 2.91 4.81
N HIS A 146 -13.75 3.95 5.64
CA HIS A 146 -14.76 4.10 6.68
C HIS A 146 -16.17 4.26 6.08
N LEU A 147 -16.30 5.00 4.97
CA LEU A 147 -17.56 5.12 4.23
C LEU A 147 -17.89 3.82 3.48
N LEU A 148 -16.91 3.23 2.79
CA LEU A 148 -17.09 2.01 2.00
C LEU A 148 -17.41 0.78 2.86
N LYS A 149 -16.90 0.72 4.10
CA LYS A 149 -17.18 -0.37 5.05
C LYS A 149 -18.68 -0.52 5.31
N LYS A 150 -19.45 0.57 5.27
CA LYS A 150 -20.92 0.56 5.47
C LYS A 150 -21.67 -0.04 4.27
N ASN A 151 -21.02 -0.16 3.11
CA ASN A 151 -21.64 -0.67 1.89
C ASN A 151 -21.47 -2.20 1.78
N VAL A 152 -22.57 -2.93 1.96
CA VAL A 152 -22.61 -4.40 1.91
C VAL A 152 -22.18 -4.95 0.54
N VAL A 153 -22.49 -4.24 -0.55
CA VAL A 153 -22.11 -4.65 -1.91
C VAL A 153 -20.59 -4.60 -2.06
N PHE A 154 -19.95 -3.54 -1.57
CA PHE A 154 -18.50 -3.40 -1.58
C PHE A 154 -17.83 -4.50 -0.75
N MET A 155 -18.29 -4.72 0.49
CA MET A 155 -17.74 -5.75 1.38
C MET A 155 -17.85 -7.16 0.77
N LYS A 156 -18.95 -7.43 0.05
CA LYS A 156 -19.13 -8.68 -0.71
C LYS A 156 -18.23 -8.75 -1.94
N MET A 157 -18.02 -7.65 -2.65
CA MET A 157 -17.17 -7.58 -3.85
C MET A 157 -15.70 -7.91 -3.51
N ILE A 158 -15.17 -7.31 -2.45
CA ILE A 158 -13.81 -7.62 -1.96
C ILE A 158 -13.73 -8.95 -1.20
N LYS A 159 -14.90 -9.60 -1.00
CA LYS A 159 -15.15 -10.75 -0.11
C LYS A 159 -14.36 -10.63 1.20
N ALA A 160 -14.60 -9.54 1.92
CA ALA A 160 -14.06 -9.30 3.25
C ALA A 160 -14.36 -10.50 4.15
N ASN A 161 -13.39 -10.91 4.96
CA ASN A 161 -13.50 -12.07 5.85
C ASN A 161 -13.02 -11.79 7.28
N GLN A 162 -12.61 -10.55 7.57
CA GLN A 162 -12.27 -10.08 8.90
C GLN A 162 -12.62 -8.59 9.06
N ASN A 163 -12.73 -8.12 10.31
CA ASN A 163 -12.96 -6.71 10.66
C ASN A 163 -14.18 -6.05 9.96
N ILE A 164 -15.25 -6.82 9.76
CA ILE A 164 -16.53 -6.40 9.13
C ILE A 164 -17.30 -5.42 10.01
#